data_AF-A0A0S7EJ31-F1
#
_entry.id   AF-A0A0S7EJ31-F1
#
_cell.length_a   1.000
_cell.length_b   1.000
_cell.length_c   1.000
_cell.angle_alpha   90.00
_cell.angle_beta   90.00
_cell.angle_gamma   90.00
#
_symmetry.space_group_name_H-M   'P 1'
#
loop_
_entity.id
_entity.type
_entity.pdbx_description
1 polymer ?
#
loop_
_entity_poly.entity_id
_entity_poly.type
_entity_poly.pdbx_seq_one_letter_code
_entity_poly.pdbx_strand_id
1 'polypeptide(L)'
;MDIFSIPEMTLLAVANDFFITNDIEYDPVHLFKDVSEAIGMVHLKGYMYKWIMQDLDKFILRKEETDAVLHRLVSQGKKLFLITNSPFSFVDKGMTHMVGKNWRDFFDVVIVQADKPHFFTDCIKPFRRLDNNGDLRWEKINRLDKGQIYKQGNLFDFLRLTGWRGSKVLYFGDHLYSDLADLMLRHGWRTAAIVPELEQETKIVSAHRYAVTLTWLQALTGLMERLQTHRDPASKKVFLEWQKEREELRVMTKNLFNPQFGSIFRTCHNPTYFSRRLSRFSDIYMASLSCLLN
;
A
#
# COMPACT_ATOMS: atom_id res chain seq x y z
N MET A 1 -4.85 -3.18 5.10
CA MET A 1 -3.49 -2.85 5.55
C MET A 1 -3.07 -1.61 4.80
N ASP A 2 -3.02 -0.54 5.58
CA ASP A 2 -2.47 0.77 5.24
C ASP A 2 -1.11 0.87 5.95
N ILE A 3 -0.21 1.76 5.54
CA ILE A 3 1.02 2.06 6.27
C ILE A 3 0.71 2.56 7.69
N PHE A 4 -0.47 3.17 7.90
CA PHE A 4 -0.96 3.56 9.23
C PHE A 4 -1.37 2.37 10.12
N SER A 5 -1.57 1.17 9.55
CA SER A 5 -1.86 -0.03 10.34
C SER A 5 -0.65 -0.46 11.18
N ILE A 6 0.58 -0.13 10.80
CA ILE A 6 1.78 -0.54 11.56
C ILE A 6 1.86 0.17 12.92
N PRO A 7 1.78 1.52 13.00
CA PRO A 7 1.72 2.22 14.29
C PRO A 7 0.51 1.80 15.15
N GLU A 8 -0.65 1.60 14.53
CA GLU A 8 -1.87 1.17 15.22
C GLU A 8 -1.69 -0.20 15.89
N MET A 9 -1.22 -1.20 15.14
CA MET A 9 -0.96 -2.54 15.68
C MET A 9 0.14 -2.54 16.74
N THR A 10 1.13 -1.65 16.60
CA THR A 10 2.21 -1.50 17.58
C THR A 10 1.66 -0.93 18.88
N LEU A 11 0.85 0.14 18.81
CA LEU A 11 0.21 0.74 19.99
C LEU A 11 -0.75 -0.24 20.66
N LEU A 12 -1.53 -0.99 19.89
CA LEU A 12 -2.42 -2.03 20.40
C LEU A 12 -1.62 -3.10 21.16
N ALA A 13 -0.53 -3.60 20.57
CA ALA A 13 0.31 -4.60 21.21
C ALA A 13 0.94 -4.10 22.52
N VAL A 14 1.45 -2.86 22.54
CA VAL A 14 2.05 -2.24 23.72
C VAL A 14 1.01 -2.00 24.82
N ALA A 15 -0.17 -1.50 24.47
CA ALA A 15 -1.24 -1.28 25.45
C ALA A 15 -1.74 -2.61 26.05
N ASN A 16 -1.90 -3.63 25.21
CA ASN A 16 -2.30 -4.96 25.62
C ASN A 16 -1.27 -5.61 26.55
N ASP A 17 0.03 -5.49 26.22
CA ASP A 17 1.14 -5.97 27.06
C ASP A 17 1.19 -5.25 28.41
N PHE A 18 0.96 -3.93 28.43
CA PHE A 18 0.89 -3.15 29.66
C PHE A 18 -0.25 -3.62 30.57
N PHE A 19 -1.45 -3.84 30.04
CA PHE A 19 -2.56 -4.32 30.86
C PHE A 19 -2.32 -5.73 31.41
N ILE A 20 -1.78 -6.64 30.60
CA ILE A 20 -1.44 -8.00 31.05
C ILE A 20 -0.36 -7.96 32.14
N THR A 21 0.70 -7.17 31.95
CA THR A 21 1.83 -7.11 32.89
C THR A 21 1.43 -6.50 34.24
N ASN A 22 0.44 -5.61 34.25
CA ASN A 22 -0.03 -4.93 35.47
C ASN A 22 -1.32 -5.53 36.05
N ASP A 23 -1.78 -6.69 35.55
CA ASP A 23 -3.00 -7.37 35.99
C ASP A 23 -4.24 -6.45 35.97
N ILE A 24 -4.33 -5.60 34.94
CA ILE A 24 -5.46 -4.69 34.73
C ILE A 24 -6.51 -5.43 33.90
N GLU A 25 -7.73 -5.52 34.41
CA GLU A 25 -8.86 -6.08 33.67
C GLU A 25 -9.38 -5.08 32.62
N TYR A 26 -9.55 -5.54 31.37
CA TYR A 26 -10.04 -4.72 30.26
C TYR A 26 -10.81 -5.57 29.25
N ASP A 27 -11.68 -4.92 28.47
CA ASP A 27 -12.33 -5.54 27.31
C ASP A 27 -11.47 -5.31 26.05
N PRO A 28 -10.99 -6.38 25.38
CA PRO A 28 -10.12 -6.24 24.20
C PRO A 28 -10.78 -5.50 23.02
N VAL A 29 -12.10 -5.58 22.88
CA VAL A 29 -12.84 -4.92 21.79
C VAL A 29 -12.87 -3.41 22.01
N HIS A 30 -13.07 -2.95 23.25
CA HIS A 30 -13.02 -1.53 23.59
C HIS A 30 -11.61 -0.97 23.50
N LEU A 31 -10.59 -1.71 23.95
CA LEU A 31 -9.20 -1.31 23.74
C LEU A 31 -8.89 -1.08 22.26
N PHE A 32 -9.30 -2.02 21.40
CA PHE A 32 -9.13 -1.87 19.95
C PHE A 32 -9.85 -0.62 19.42
N LYS A 33 -11.10 -0.36 19.85
CA LYS A 33 -11.86 0.83 19.44
C LYS A 33 -11.18 2.13 19.89
N ASP A 34 -10.70 2.19 21.13
CA ASP A 34 -10.03 3.37 21.69
C ASP A 34 -8.73 3.67 20.94
N VAL A 35 -7.93 2.64 20.65
CA VAL A 35 -6.71 2.76 19.84
C VAL A 35 -7.04 3.23 18.42
N SER A 36 -8.05 2.61 17.79
CA SER A 36 -8.50 2.97 16.44
C SER A 36 -8.98 4.42 16.38
N GLU A 37 -9.75 4.85 17.38
CA GLU A 37 -10.24 6.23 17.49
C GLU A 37 -9.10 7.21 17.71
N ALA A 38 -8.16 6.91 18.62
CA ALA A 38 -7.00 7.75 18.89
C ALA A 38 -6.16 7.99 17.62
N ILE A 39 -5.89 6.94 16.84
CA ILE A 39 -5.21 7.06 15.54
C ILE A 39 -6.06 7.85 14.56
N GLY A 40 -7.35 7.55 14.44
CA GLY A 40 -8.28 8.27 13.57
C GLY A 40 -8.34 9.78 13.87
N MET A 41 -8.31 10.17 15.14
CA MET A 41 -8.32 11.57 15.57
C MET A 41 -7.09 12.35 15.10
N VAL A 42 -5.91 11.72 15.03
CA VAL A 42 -4.69 12.38 14.53
C VAL A 42 -4.85 12.80 13.06
N HIS A 43 -5.51 11.97 12.26
CA HIS A 43 -5.84 12.27 10.86
C HIS A 43 -6.97 13.30 10.75
N LEU A 44 -8.06 13.13 11.51
CA LEU A 44 -9.25 13.98 11.44
C LEU A 44 -8.98 15.41 11.91
N LYS A 45 -8.25 15.57 13.02
CA LYS A 45 -7.86 16.89 13.53
C LYS A 45 -6.72 17.53 12.73
N GLY A 46 -6.13 16.79 11.81
CA GLY A 46 -5.07 17.26 10.90
C GLY A 46 -3.74 17.54 11.59
N TYR A 47 -3.49 16.99 12.77
CA TYR A 47 -2.21 17.15 13.48
C TYR A 47 -1.06 16.55 12.67
N MET A 48 -1.28 15.37 12.06
CA MET A 48 -0.30 14.75 11.17
C MET A 48 0.12 15.69 10.05
N TYR A 49 -0.84 16.30 9.35
CA TYR A 49 -0.54 17.24 8.27
C TYR A 49 0.26 18.43 8.78
N LYS A 50 -0.09 18.99 9.94
CA LYS A 50 0.64 20.11 10.55
C LYS A 50 2.09 19.74 10.87
N TRP A 51 2.33 18.59 11.49
CA TRP A 51 3.68 18.13 11.85
C TRP A 51 4.54 17.85 10.62
N ILE A 52 3.99 17.16 9.61
CA ILE A 52 4.72 16.91 8.35
C ILE A 52 5.03 18.22 7.64
N MET A 53 4.09 19.16 7.61
CA MET A 53 4.29 20.46 6.97
C MET A 53 5.31 21.35 7.69
N GLN A 54 5.68 21.07 8.94
CA GLN A 54 6.73 21.81 9.65
C GLN A 54 8.14 21.41 9.19
N ASP A 55 8.34 20.15 8.78
CA ASP A 55 9.64 19.61 8.37
C ASP A 55 9.46 18.61 7.23
N LEU A 56 9.27 19.12 6.00
CA LEU A 56 9.01 18.27 4.83
C LEU A 56 10.22 17.43 4.45
N ASP A 57 11.44 17.96 4.59
CA ASP A 57 12.68 17.27 4.21
C ASP A 57 12.88 15.99 5.03
N LYS A 58 12.46 16.00 6.30
CA LYS A 58 12.53 14.84 7.17
C LYS A 58 11.51 13.74 6.83
N PHE A 59 10.29 14.13 6.45
CA PHE A 59 9.17 13.19 6.33
C PHE A 59 8.83 12.80 4.88
N ILE A 60 9.19 13.63 3.90
CA ILE A 60 8.94 13.38 2.48
C ILE A 60 10.29 13.17 1.80
N LEU A 61 10.53 11.94 1.36
CA LEU A 61 11.72 11.63 0.56
C LEU A 61 11.60 12.28 -0.82
N ARG A 62 12.38 13.33 -1.04
CA ARG A 62 12.50 13.94 -2.36
C ARG A 62 13.31 13.00 -3.27
N LYS A 63 12.59 12.22 -4.09
CA LYS A 63 13.18 11.45 -5.19
C LYS A 63 13.00 12.23 -6.48
N GLU A 64 14.11 12.69 -7.08
CA GLU A 64 14.13 13.35 -8.40
C GLU A 64 13.44 12.49 -9.48
N GLU A 65 13.42 11.18 -9.26
CA GLU A 65 12.76 10.20 -10.11
C GLU A 65 11.25 10.44 -10.29
N THR A 66 10.55 11.00 -9.28
CA THR A 66 9.09 11.23 -9.38
C THR A 66 8.76 12.27 -10.44
N ASP A 67 9.51 13.36 -10.48
CA ASP A 67 9.36 14.42 -11.50
C ASP A 67 9.66 13.86 -12.90
N ALA A 68 10.73 13.08 -13.03
CA ALA A 68 11.09 12.42 -14.28
C ALA A 68 10.00 11.46 -14.79
N VAL A 69 9.33 10.71 -13.90
CA VAL A 69 8.21 9.83 -14.28
C VAL A 69 7.05 10.64 -14.83
N LEU A 70 6.66 11.72 -14.15
CA LEU A 70 5.55 12.58 -14.60
C LEU A 70 5.85 13.23 -15.95
N HIS A 71 7.06 13.77 -16.13
CA HIS A 71 7.52 14.32 -17.40
C HIS A 71 7.52 13.28 -18.53
N ARG A 72 7.99 12.05 -18.27
CA ARG A 72 7.97 10.96 -19.25
C ARG A 72 6.55 10.59 -19.66
N LEU A 73 5.61 10.49 -18.71
CA LEU A 73 4.23 10.16 -19.02
C LEU A 73 3.55 11.25 -19.85
N VAL A 74 3.73 12.52 -19.48
CA VAL A 74 3.14 13.66 -20.20
C VAL A 74 3.76 13.81 -21.58
N SER A 75 5.08 13.67 -21.73
CA SER A 75 5.74 13.73 -23.05
C SER A 75 5.32 12.62 -24.00
N GLN A 76 4.88 11.47 -23.47
CA GLN A 76 4.27 10.39 -24.25
C GLN A 76 2.76 10.58 -24.51
N GLY A 77 2.21 11.76 -24.21
CA GLY A 77 0.81 12.10 -24.46
C GLY A 77 -0.18 11.42 -23.51
N LYS A 78 0.27 10.92 -22.34
CA LYS A 78 -0.62 10.38 -21.32
C LYS A 78 -1.32 11.51 -20.58
N LYS A 79 -2.61 11.31 -20.30
CA LYS A 79 -3.39 12.18 -19.42
C LYS A 79 -3.26 11.68 -17.99
N LEU A 80 -3.03 12.57 -17.05
CA LEU A 80 -2.78 12.23 -15.65
C LEU A 80 -3.88 12.79 -14.75
N PHE A 81 -4.18 12.07 -13.68
CA PHE A 81 -5.07 12.55 -12.64
C PHE A 81 -4.59 12.14 -11.25
N LEU A 82 -4.95 12.93 -10.25
CA LEU A 82 -4.61 12.71 -8.85
C LEU A 82 -5.91 12.64 -8.03
N ILE A 83 -6.08 11.58 -7.23
CA ILE A 83 -7.22 11.42 -6.32
C ILE A 83 -6.68 11.11 -4.93
N THR A 84 -6.91 12.02 -3.98
CA THR A 84 -6.38 11.91 -2.62
C THR A 84 -7.42 12.27 -1.56
N ASN A 85 -7.32 11.63 -0.40
CA ASN A 85 -8.12 11.97 0.78
C ASN A 85 -7.55 13.19 1.53
N SER A 86 -6.33 13.60 1.22
CA SER A 86 -5.67 14.73 1.87
C SER A 86 -6.27 16.08 1.46
N PRO A 87 -6.19 17.10 2.33
CA PRO A 87 -6.59 18.46 2.00
C PRO A 87 -5.63 19.10 1.00
N PHE A 88 -6.13 20.07 0.22
CA PHE A 88 -5.37 20.75 -0.82
C PHE A 88 -4.09 21.42 -0.30
N SER A 89 -4.13 22.09 0.86
CA SER A 89 -2.96 22.76 1.43
C SER A 89 -1.79 21.80 1.68
N PHE A 90 -2.08 20.56 2.08
CA PHE A 90 -1.06 19.53 2.27
C PHE A 90 -0.53 19.03 0.92
N VAL A 91 -1.43 18.73 -0.01
CA VAL A 91 -1.08 18.23 -1.36
C VAL A 91 -0.22 19.25 -2.10
N ASP A 92 -0.61 20.52 -2.09
CA ASP A 92 0.09 21.59 -2.79
C ASP A 92 1.51 21.78 -2.24
N LYS A 93 1.66 21.76 -0.90
CA LYS A 93 2.98 21.89 -0.26
C LYS A 93 3.87 20.68 -0.53
N GLY A 94 3.33 19.46 -0.42
CA GLY A 94 4.06 18.22 -0.69
C GLY A 94 4.46 18.08 -2.15
N MET A 95 3.55 18.32 -3.10
CA MET A 95 3.85 18.26 -4.53
C MET A 95 4.80 19.38 -4.97
N THR A 96 4.68 20.58 -4.41
CA THR A 96 5.65 21.67 -4.65
C THR A 96 7.05 21.29 -4.18
N HIS A 97 7.16 20.55 -3.08
CA HIS A 97 8.43 20.07 -2.55
C HIS A 97 9.02 18.92 -3.42
N MET A 98 8.20 17.96 -3.85
CA MET A 98 8.65 16.79 -4.61
C MET A 98 8.94 17.09 -6.08
N VAL A 99 8.07 17.84 -6.74
CA VAL A 99 8.03 18.04 -8.20
C VAL A 99 8.32 19.49 -8.58
N GLY A 100 7.88 20.44 -7.77
CA GLY A 100 8.10 21.87 -8.00
C GLY A 100 6.80 22.67 -8.11
N LYS A 101 6.92 23.99 -8.23
CA LYS A 101 5.78 24.93 -8.16
C LYS A 101 4.70 24.71 -9.25
N ASN A 102 5.11 24.17 -10.41
CA ASN A 102 4.23 23.96 -11.56
C ASN A 102 3.67 22.53 -11.62
N TRP A 103 3.69 21.79 -10.51
CA TRP A 103 3.25 20.38 -10.47
C TRP A 103 1.82 20.18 -11.02
N ARG A 104 0.96 21.20 -10.91
CA ARG A 104 -0.43 21.15 -11.41
C ARG A 104 -0.52 20.97 -12.92
N ASP A 105 0.51 21.39 -13.67
CA ASP A 105 0.54 21.30 -15.13
C ASP A 105 0.70 19.87 -15.64
N PHE A 106 1.15 18.94 -14.78
CA PHE A 106 1.20 17.52 -15.13
C PHE A 106 -0.18 16.87 -15.13
N PHE A 107 -1.11 17.35 -14.30
CA PHE A 107 -2.38 16.68 -14.04
C PHE A 107 -3.53 17.37 -14.78
N ASP A 108 -4.26 16.60 -15.59
CA ASP A 108 -5.50 17.03 -16.24
C ASP A 108 -6.63 17.17 -15.21
N VAL A 109 -6.62 16.37 -14.14
CA VAL A 109 -7.61 16.42 -13.07
C VAL A 109 -6.94 16.20 -11.70
N VAL A 110 -7.20 17.10 -10.75
CA VAL A 110 -6.77 16.91 -9.35
C VAL A 110 -8.00 16.94 -8.44
N ILE A 111 -8.18 15.88 -7.65
CA ILE A 111 -9.28 15.68 -6.71
C ILE A 111 -8.71 15.49 -5.31
N VAL A 112 -9.03 16.40 -4.40
CA VAL A 112 -8.64 16.38 -2.99
C VAL A 112 -9.82 16.05 -2.09
N GLN A 113 -9.55 15.55 -0.89
CA GLN A 113 -10.57 15.08 0.05
C GLN A 113 -11.64 14.21 -0.64
N ALA A 114 -11.20 13.28 -1.48
CA ALA A 114 -12.04 12.44 -2.31
C ALA A 114 -12.97 11.53 -1.49
N ASP A 115 -12.57 11.18 -0.27
CA ASP A 115 -13.28 10.26 0.63
C ASP A 115 -13.30 8.80 0.11
N LYS A 116 -12.14 8.33 -0.37
CA LYS A 116 -11.92 6.92 -0.70
C LYS A 116 -12.09 6.05 0.56
N PRO A 117 -12.77 4.89 0.48
CA PRO A 117 -13.25 4.22 -0.73
C PRO A 117 -14.61 4.71 -1.28
N HIS A 118 -15.37 5.52 -0.53
CA HIS A 118 -16.69 5.99 -0.93
C HIS A 118 -16.69 6.73 -2.28
N PHE A 119 -15.58 7.39 -2.64
CA PHE A 119 -15.40 7.95 -3.98
C PHE A 119 -15.66 6.93 -5.12
N PHE A 120 -15.26 5.67 -4.92
CA PHE A 120 -15.35 4.60 -5.92
C PHE A 120 -16.64 3.79 -5.83
N THR A 121 -17.27 3.75 -4.66
CA THR A 121 -18.49 2.94 -4.41
C THR A 121 -19.77 3.75 -4.48
N ASP A 122 -19.73 5.01 -4.07
CA ASP A 122 -20.91 5.83 -3.84
C ASP A 122 -21.07 6.90 -4.91
N CYS A 123 -22.32 7.26 -5.23
CA CYS A 123 -22.65 8.32 -6.19
C CYS A 123 -23.22 9.57 -5.51
N ILE A 124 -22.88 9.80 -4.23
CA ILE A 124 -23.59 10.75 -3.38
C ILE A 124 -22.97 12.15 -3.44
N LYS A 125 -21.64 12.25 -3.40
CA LYS A 125 -20.95 13.54 -3.25
C LYS A 125 -20.65 14.16 -4.63
N PRO A 126 -21.13 15.38 -4.93
CA PRO A 126 -20.80 16.06 -6.18
C PRO A 126 -19.39 16.67 -6.12
N PHE A 127 -18.79 16.90 -7.28
CA PHE A 127 -17.55 17.68 -7.38
C PHE A 127 -17.78 19.14 -6.97
N ARG A 128 -16.81 19.71 -6.26
CA ARG A 128 -16.77 21.14 -5.92
C ARG A 128 -15.44 21.73 -6.34
N ARG A 129 -15.43 22.88 -7.02
CA ARG A 129 -14.17 23.53 -7.42
C ARG A 129 -13.59 24.32 -6.25
N LEU A 130 -12.28 24.22 -6.05
CA LEU A 130 -11.52 25.09 -5.16
C LEU A 130 -10.92 26.24 -5.96
N ASP A 131 -10.86 27.42 -5.37
CA ASP A 131 -10.08 28.52 -5.91
C ASP A 131 -8.58 28.38 -5.57
N ASN A 132 -7.77 29.37 -5.98
CA ASN A 132 -6.33 29.35 -5.74
C ASN A 132 -5.96 29.45 -4.25
N ASN A 133 -6.85 29.98 -3.42
CA ASN A 133 -6.66 30.09 -1.97
C ASN A 133 -7.11 28.81 -1.24
N GLY A 134 -7.76 27.88 -1.95
CA GLY A 134 -8.31 26.65 -1.39
C GLY A 134 -9.75 26.77 -0.92
N ASP A 135 -10.43 27.88 -1.21
CA ASP A 135 -11.82 28.12 -0.82
C ASP A 135 -12.80 27.53 -1.83
N LEU A 136 -13.98 27.14 -1.33
CA LEU A 136 -15.00 26.48 -2.13
C LEU A 136 -15.76 27.46 -3.03
N ARG A 137 -15.83 27.14 -4.32
CA ARG A 137 -16.73 27.79 -5.26
C ARG A 137 -18.05 27.06 -5.36
N TRP A 138 -19.15 27.81 -5.35
CA TRP A 138 -20.53 27.30 -5.31
C TRP A 138 -21.16 27.07 -6.69
N GLU A 139 -20.34 26.69 -7.66
CA GLU A 139 -20.80 26.45 -9.03
C GLU A 139 -21.01 24.96 -9.33
N LYS A 140 -21.92 24.68 -10.26
CA LYS A 140 -22.13 23.32 -10.75
C LYS A 140 -20.99 22.93 -11.71
N ILE A 141 -20.36 21.80 -11.45
CA ILE A 141 -19.27 21.28 -12.28
C ILE A 141 -19.84 20.51 -13.47
N ASN A 142 -19.68 21.08 -14.67
CA ASN A 142 -20.10 20.46 -15.93
C ASN A 142 -18.92 19.89 -16.74
N ARG A 143 -17.69 20.24 -16.37
CA ARG A 143 -16.44 19.72 -16.96
C ARG A 143 -15.29 19.81 -15.95
N LEU A 144 -14.28 18.97 -16.14
CA LEU A 144 -13.04 19.00 -15.36
C LEU A 144 -11.96 19.64 -16.22
N ASP A 145 -11.47 20.80 -15.78
CA ASP A 145 -10.52 21.64 -16.50
C ASP A 145 -9.10 21.46 -15.92
N LYS A 146 -8.10 21.37 -16.81
CA LYS A 146 -6.70 21.18 -16.44
C LYS A 146 -6.19 22.32 -15.56
N GLY A 147 -5.38 21.98 -14.55
CA GLY A 147 -4.84 22.92 -13.56
C GLY A 147 -5.84 23.38 -12.49
N GLN A 148 -7.12 23.01 -12.60
CA GLN A 148 -8.11 23.28 -11.56
C GLN A 148 -8.11 22.17 -10.51
N ILE A 149 -8.46 22.55 -9.28
CA ILE A 149 -8.52 21.63 -8.15
C ILE A 149 -9.99 21.41 -7.79
N TYR A 150 -10.34 20.13 -7.65
CA TYR A 150 -11.68 19.70 -7.25
C TYR A 150 -11.63 19.03 -5.88
N LYS A 151 -12.70 19.19 -5.13
CA LYS A 151 -12.92 18.55 -3.83
C LYS A 151 -14.08 17.58 -3.94
N GLN A 152 -13.97 16.43 -3.25
CA GLN A 152 -14.98 15.37 -3.26
C GLN A 152 -15.28 14.86 -4.68
N GLY A 153 -16.53 14.56 -4.99
CA GLY A 153 -16.94 13.90 -6.23
C GLY A 153 -17.15 12.40 -6.04
N ASN A 154 -17.36 11.74 -7.17
CA ASN A 154 -17.57 10.31 -7.26
C ASN A 154 -17.07 9.80 -8.61
N LEU A 155 -16.76 8.51 -8.66
CA LEU A 155 -16.25 7.87 -9.86
C LEU A 155 -17.24 7.92 -11.02
N PHE A 156 -18.55 7.79 -10.77
CA PHE A 156 -19.56 7.82 -11.84
C PHE A 156 -19.52 9.15 -12.61
N ASP A 157 -19.56 10.27 -11.90
CA ASP A 157 -19.43 11.60 -12.48
C ASP A 157 -18.04 11.80 -13.10
N PHE A 158 -16.97 11.29 -12.50
CA PHE A 158 -15.62 11.36 -13.06
C PHE A 158 -15.57 10.71 -14.45
N LEU A 159 -16.08 9.49 -14.59
CA LEU A 159 -16.15 8.76 -15.86
C LEU A 159 -17.04 9.45 -16.89
N ARG A 160 -18.13 10.10 -16.45
CA ARG A 160 -19.03 10.87 -17.31
C ARG A 160 -18.37 12.14 -17.83
N LEU A 161 -17.68 12.88 -16.96
CA LEU A 161 -17.08 14.18 -17.28
C LEU A 161 -15.77 14.05 -18.08
N THR A 162 -14.98 13.01 -17.82
CA THR A 162 -13.70 12.78 -18.52
C THR A 162 -13.84 11.91 -19.77
N GLY A 163 -14.83 11.02 -19.80
CA GLY A 163 -14.95 9.99 -20.82
C GLY A 163 -13.90 8.88 -20.71
N TRP A 164 -13.06 8.86 -19.67
CA TRP A 164 -12.01 7.87 -19.49
C TRP A 164 -12.61 6.60 -18.91
N ARG A 165 -12.67 5.50 -19.67
CA ARG A 165 -13.40 4.29 -19.27
C ARG A 165 -12.61 3.01 -19.53
N GLY A 166 -12.91 2.00 -18.70
CA GLY A 166 -12.42 0.62 -18.84
C GLY A 166 -10.91 0.50 -18.78
N SER A 167 -10.37 -0.41 -19.58
CA SER A 167 -8.96 -0.80 -19.58
C SER A 167 -7.98 0.28 -20.08
N LYS A 168 -8.48 1.44 -20.50
CA LYS A 168 -7.67 2.59 -20.91
C LYS A 168 -7.14 3.41 -19.74
N VAL A 169 -7.65 3.15 -18.53
CA VAL A 169 -7.23 3.84 -17.31
C VAL A 169 -6.37 2.89 -16.47
N LEU A 170 -5.20 3.39 -16.05
CA LEU A 170 -4.33 2.74 -15.08
C LEU A 170 -4.31 3.59 -13.81
N TYR A 171 -4.74 3.02 -12.69
CA TYR A 171 -4.74 3.70 -11.40
C TYR A 171 -3.68 3.11 -10.48
N PHE A 172 -2.85 3.99 -9.91
CA PHE A 172 -1.82 3.64 -8.95
C PHE A 172 -2.32 3.90 -7.54
N GLY A 173 -2.15 2.93 -6.64
CA GLY A 173 -2.51 3.05 -5.24
C GLY A 173 -1.57 2.24 -4.36
N ASP A 174 -1.36 2.70 -3.14
CA ASP A 174 -0.59 2.01 -2.09
C ASP A 174 -1.51 1.18 -1.19
N HIS A 175 -2.79 1.54 -1.07
CA HIS A 175 -3.72 0.80 -0.23
C HIS A 175 -4.65 -0.14 -1.02
N LEU A 176 -4.33 -1.44 -1.05
CA LEU A 176 -5.08 -2.47 -1.81
C LEU A 176 -6.61 -2.43 -1.67
N TYR A 177 -7.12 -2.08 -0.49
CA TYR A 177 -8.56 -2.12 -0.20
C TYR A 177 -9.26 -0.82 -0.54
N SER A 178 -8.76 0.32 -0.06
CA SER A 178 -9.42 1.60 -0.29
C SER A 178 -9.23 2.11 -1.73
N ASP A 179 -8.13 1.71 -2.38
CA ASP A 179 -7.74 2.19 -3.69
C ASP A 179 -8.07 1.23 -4.82
N LEU A 180 -7.75 -0.07 -4.69
CA LEU A 180 -7.68 -0.96 -5.87
C LEU A 180 -8.83 -1.95 -5.98
N ALA A 181 -9.37 -2.44 -4.87
CA ALA A 181 -10.32 -3.54 -4.84
C ALA A 181 -11.59 -3.27 -5.68
N ASP A 182 -12.25 -2.13 -5.48
CA ASP A 182 -13.49 -1.81 -6.19
C ASP A 182 -13.24 -1.39 -7.65
N LEU A 183 -12.11 -0.75 -7.94
CA LEU A 183 -11.75 -0.33 -9.30
C LEU A 183 -11.59 -1.53 -10.24
N MET A 184 -10.88 -2.56 -9.79
CA MET A 184 -10.66 -3.77 -10.59
C MET A 184 -11.93 -4.62 -10.68
N LEU A 185 -12.66 -4.78 -9.58
CA LEU A 185 -13.82 -5.68 -9.53
C LEU A 185 -15.07 -5.12 -10.21
N ARG A 186 -15.28 -3.79 -10.18
CA ARG A 186 -16.56 -3.19 -10.59
C ARG A 186 -16.44 -2.29 -11.82
N HIS A 187 -15.27 -1.69 -12.08
CA HIS A 187 -15.14 -0.59 -13.04
C HIS A 187 -14.19 -0.89 -14.21
N GLY A 188 -13.50 -2.03 -14.17
CA GLY A 188 -12.66 -2.51 -15.27
C GLY A 188 -11.43 -1.64 -15.56
N TRP A 189 -11.02 -0.81 -14.60
CA TRP A 189 -9.75 -0.08 -14.67
C TRP A 189 -8.59 -1.05 -14.45
N ARG A 190 -7.47 -0.77 -15.09
CA ARG A 190 -6.21 -1.45 -14.76
C ARG A 190 -5.66 -0.86 -13.47
N THR A 191 -5.07 -1.71 -12.62
CA THR A 191 -4.61 -1.30 -11.29
C THR A 191 -3.13 -1.62 -11.10
N ALA A 192 -2.42 -0.68 -10.48
CA ALA A 192 -1.03 -0.82 -10.12
C ALA A 192 -0.83 -0.55 -8.63
N ALA A 193 -0.23 -1.51 -7.91
CA ALA A 193 0.04 -1.37 -6.49
C ALA A 193 1.47 -0.88 -6.25
N ILE A 194 1.62 0.14 -5.41
CA ILE A 194 2.91 0.57 -4.88
C ILE A 194 3.11 -0.10 -3.53
N VAL A 195 4.11 -0.97 -3.42
CA VAL A 195 4.42 -1.76 -2.21
C VAL A 195 5.88 -1.51 -1.81
N PRO A 196 6.18 -0.47 -1.03
CA PRO A 196 7.56 -0.11 -0.67
C PRO A 196 8.35 -1.26 -0.02
N GLU A 197 7.69 -2.13 0.74
CA GLU A 197 8.27 -3.30 1.41
C GLU A 197 8.89 -4.29 0.41
N LEU A 198 8.46 -4.26 -0.86
CA LEU A 198 8.99 -5.10 -1.93
C LEU A 198 10.49 -4.92 -2.14
N GLU A 199 11.02 -3.71 -1.91
CA GLU A 199 12.45 -3.44 -2.12
C GLU A 199 13.33 -4.27 -1.16
N GLN A 200 12.98 -4.27 0.13
CA GLN A 200 13.71 -5.05 1.14
C GLN A 200 13.54 -6.55 0.92
N GLU A 201 12.32 -7.00 0.63
CA GLU A 201 12.01 -8.40 0.32
C GLU A 201 12.82 -8.91 -0.89
N THR A 202 12.90 -8.11 -1.96
CA THR A 202 13.66 -8.47 -3.17
C THR A 202 15.15 -8.57 -2.88
N LYS A 203 15.70 -7.66 -2.06
CA LYS A 203 17.11 -7.73 -1.62
C LYS A 203 17.41 -9.03 -0.86
N ILE A 204 16.52 -9.43 0.04
CA ILE A 204 16.67 -10.68 0.82
C ILE A 204 16.57 -11.90 -0.09
N VAL A 205 15.56 -11.95 -0.96
CA VAL A 205 15.34 -13.09 -1.86
C VAL A 205 16.47 -13.24 -2.88
N SER A 206 17.05 -12.13 -3.33
CA SER A 206 18.19 -12.13 -4.26
C SER A 206 19.52 -12.49 -3.60
N ALA A 207 19.58 -12.56 -2.26
CA ALA A 207 20.79 -12.91 -1.55
C ALA A 207 21.15 -14.38 -1.78
N HIS A 208 22.43 -14.66 -2.05
CA HIS A 208 22.93 -16.02 -2.30
C HIS A 208 22.57 -16.99 -1.17
N ARG A 209 22.67 -16.54 0.09
CA ARG A 209 22.30 -17.34 1.26
C ARG A 209 20.85 -17.80 1.20
N TYR A 210 19.91 -16.91 0.86
CA TYR A 210 18.50 -17.26 0.74
C TYR A 210 18.27 -18.31 -0.34
N ALA A 211 18.88 -18.13 -1.52
CA ALA A 211 18.76 -19.05 -2.64
C ALA A 211 19.28 -20.46 -2.30
N VAL A 212 20.45 -20.56 -1.67
CA VAL A 212 21.03 -21.85 -1.25
C VAL A 212 20.15 -22.53 -0.21
N THR A 213 19.73 -21.81 0.84
CA THR A 213 18.88 -22.36 1.90
C THR A 213 17.54 -22.84 1.34
N LEU A 214 16.91 -22.08 0.45
CA LEU A 214 15.64 -22.46 -0.19
C LEU A 214 15.80 -23.70 -1.08
N THR A 215 16.87 -23.76 -1.87
CA THR A 215 17.17 -24.91 -2.74
C THR A 215 17.37 -26.18 -1.90
N TRP A 216 18.12 -26.07 -0.80
CA TRP A 216 18.32 -27.19 0.12
C TRP A 216 17.02 -27.63 0.79
N LEU A 217 16.18 -26.68 1.22
CA LEU A 217 14.88 -26.98 1.82
C LEU A 217 13.95 -27.72 0.84
N GLN A 218 13.98 -27.38 -0.45
CA GLN A 218 13.25 -28.10 -1.49
C GLN A 218 13.80 -29.51 -1.72
N ALA A 219 15.13 -29.66 -1.82
CA ALA A 219 15.78 -30.96 -1.98
C ALA A 219 15.47 -31.90 -0.80
N LEU A 220 15.58 -31.38 0.43
CA LEU A 220 15.27 -32.10 1.67
C LEU A 220 13.80 -32.52 1.71
N THR A 221 12.87 -31.64 1.32
CA THR A 221 11.44 -31.98 1.24
C THR A 221 11.20 -33.13 0.26
N GLY A 222 11.80 -33.10 -0.94
CA GLY A 222 11.68 -34.18 -1.92
C GLY A 222 12.39 -35.49 -1.52
N LEU A 223 13.44 -35.42 -0.70
CA LEU A 223 14.06 -36.60 -0.09
C LEU A 223 13.15 -37.23 0.97
N MET A 224 12.56 -36.40 1.84
CA MET A 224 11.62 -36.85 2.86
C MET A 224 10.38 -37.51 2.24
N GLU A 225 9.80 -36.93 1.18
CA GLU A 225 8.66 -37.51 0.45
C GLU A 225 8.97 -38.90 -0.12
N ARG A 226 10.16 -39.10 -0.68
CA ARG A 226 10.61 -40.42 -1.16
C ARG A 226 10.79 -41.42 -0.02
N LEU A 227 11.36 -40.97 1.11
CA LEU A 227 11.64 -41.82 2.26
C LEU A 227 10.36 -42.30 2.98
N GLN A 228 9.23 -41.59 2.85
CA GLN A 228 7.94 -42.00 3.44
C GLN A 228 7.45 -43.37 2.98
N THR A 229 7.92 -43.87 1.83
CA THR A 229 7.59 -45.22 1.33
C THR A 229 8.28 -46.34 2.10
N HIS A 230 9.34 -46.04 2.85
CA HIS A 230 10.14 -47.01 3.60
C HIS A 230 9.68 -47.07 5.06
N ARG A 231 9.51 -48.29 5.60
CA ARG A 231 8.99 -48.52 6.96
C ARG A 231 10.02 -49.06 7.94
N ASP A 232 11.25 -49.30 7.49
CA ASP A 232 12.31 -49.87 8.32
C ASP A 232 12.77 -48.88 9.42
N PRO A 233 13.29 -49.38 10.55
CA PRO A 233 13.68 -48.53 11.68
C PRO A 233 14.79 -47.51 11.34
N ALA A 234 15.70 -47.83 10.41
CA ALA A 234 16.79 -46.95 10.03
C ALA A 234 16.26 -45.74 9.23
N SER A 235 15.39 -45.98 8.25
CA SER A 235 14.70 -44.93 7.49
C SER A 235 13.89 -44.01 8.39
N LYS A 236 13.19 -44.56 9.40
CA LYS A 236 12.46 -43.74 10.39
C LYS A 236 13.37 -42.81 11.18
N LYS A 237 14.57 -43.27 11.57
CA LYS A 237 15.55 -42.44 12.28
C LYS A 237 16.04 -41.29 11.40
N VAL A 238 16.43 -41.57 10.16
CA VAL A 238 16.86 -40.56 9.19
C VAL A 238 15.75 -39.54 8.92
N PHE A 239 14.51 -39.99 8.80
CA PHE A 239 13.36 -39.10 8.61
C PHE A 239 13.22 -38.08 9.75
N LEU A 240 13.39 -38.50 11.01
CA LEU A 240 13.33 -37.61 12.17
C LEU A 240 14.48 -36.59 12.18
N GLU A 241 15.69 -37.00 11.81
CA GLU A 241 16.84 -36.11 11.67
C GLU A 241 16.59 -35.04 10.60
N TRP A 242 16.13 -35.44 9.42
CA TRP A 242 15.76 -34.52 8.33
C TRP A 242 14.57 -33.62 8.69
N GLN A 243 13.62 -34.12 9.47
CA GLN A 243 12.51 -33.30 9.95
C GLN A 243 13.01 -32.17 10.86
N LYS A 244 13.97 -32.46 11.75
CA LYS A 244 14.60 -31.45 12.61
C LYS A 244 15.39 -30.43 11.79
N GLU A 245 16.23 -30.91 10.87
CA GLU A 245 17.01 -30.04 9.97
C GLU A 245 16.10 -29.13 9.14
N ARG A 246 15.00 -29.67 8.60
CA ARG A 246 14.00 -28.89 7.86
C ARG A 246 13.41 -27.77 8.72
N GLU A 247 13.13 -28.03 9.99
CA GLU A 247 12.58 -27.01 10.88
C GLU A 247 13.60 -25.91 11.19
N GLU A 248 14.86 -26.27 11.43
CA GLU A 248 15.96 -25.31 11.62
C GLU A 248 16.15 -24.42 10.39
N LEU A 249 16.11 -25.00 9.18
CA LEU A 249 16.19 -24.25 7.92
C LEU A 249 14.98 -23.32 7.72
N ARG A 250 13.78 -23.74 8.13
CA ARG A 250 12.57 -22.90 8.06
C ARG A 250 12.68 -21.69 8.98
N VAL A 251 13.13 -21.89 10.21
CA VAL A 251 13.36 -20.80 11.17
C VAL A 251 14.44 -19.86 10.66
N MET A 252 15.58 -20.39 10.17
CA MET A 252 16.64 -19.58 9.58
C MET A 252 16.12 -18.73 8.43
N THR A 253 15.38 -19.33 7.49
CA THR A 253 14.83 -18.64 6.31
C THR A 253 13.82 -17.56 6.70
N LYS A 254 12.97 -17.83 7.70
CA LYS A 254 12.02 -16.83 8.23
C LYS A 254 12.75 -15.64 8.82
N ASN A 255 13.81 -15.89 9.59
CA ASN A 255 14.59 -14.87 10.29
C ASN A 255 15.48 -14.02 9.37
N LEU A 256 15.59 -14.36 8.08
CA LEU A 256 16.19 -13.49 7.08
C LEU A 256 15.30 -12.27 6.76
N PHE A 257 13.99 -12.37 7.03
CA PHE A 257 13.04 -11.26 6.95
C PHE A 257 12.84 -10.63 8.33
N ASN A 258 11.71 -9.93 8.53
CA ASN A 258 11.33 -9.44 9.85
C ASN A 258 11.30 -10.62 10.86
N PRO A 259 12.03 -10.56 11.98
CA PRO A 259 12.17 -11.72 12.87
C PRO A 259 10.86 -12.07 13.59
N GLN A 260 9.99 -11.09 13.84
CA GLN A 260 8.69 -11.30 14.47
C GLN A 260 7.67 -11.86 13.47
N PHE A 261 7.50 -11.20 12.33
CA PHE A 261 6.39 -11.44 11.39
C PHE A 261 6.78 -12.25 10.14
N GLY A 262 8.07 -12.33 9.81
CA GLY A 262 8.57 -12.95 8.58
C GLY A 262 8.33 -12.08 7.35
N SER A 263 8.20 -12.73 6.19
CA SER A 263 7.95 -12.06 4.90
C SER A 263 6.49 -11.61 4.79
N ILE A 264 6.26 -10.43 4.19
CA ILE A 264 4.93 -9.91 3.88
C ILE A 264 4.25 -10.75 2.79
N PHE A 265 5.01 -11.43 1.92
CA PHE A 265 4.48 -12.17 0.78
C PHE A 265 4.26 -13.65 1.07
N ARG A 266 5.11 -14.26 1.91
CA ARG A 266 5.06 -15.72 2.14
C ARG A 266 5.27 -16.12 3.60
N THR A 267 4.53 -17.14 4.00
CA THR A 267 4.79 -17.90 5.23
C THR A 267 5.20 -19.31 4.83
N CYS A 268 6.51 -19.59 4.90
CA CYS A 268 7.09 -20.82 4.37
C CYS A 268 6.75 -21.01 2.88
N HIS A 269 5.98 -22.05 2.52
CA HIS A 269 5.56 -22.31 1.14
C HIS A 269 4.27 -21.57 0.75
N ASN A 270 3.51 -21.05 1.70
CA ASN A 270 2.18 -20.50 1.45
C ASN A 270 2.23 -18.99 1.20
N PRO A 271 1.51 -18.47 0.19
CA PRO A 271 1.34 -17.03 0.04
C PRO A 271 0.49 -16.50 1.20
N THR A 272 0.90 -15.35 1.74
CA THR A 272 0.16 -14.65 2.79
C THR A 272 -1.18 -14.15 2.26
N TYR A 273 -2.06 -13.75 3.17
CA TYR A 273 -3.30 -13.08 2.81
C TYR A 273 -3.05 -11.81 1.98
N PHE A 274 -2.01 -11.04 2.33
CA PHE A 274 -1.58 -9.87 1.55
C PHE A 274 -1.20 -10.25 0.12
N SER A 275 -0.33 -11.25 -0.08
CA SER A 275 0.09 -11.69 -1.41
C SER A 275 -1.08 -12.14 -2.27
N ARG A 276 -2.02 -12.94 -1.72
CA ARG A 276 -3.21 -13.39 -2.46
C ARG A 276 -4.10 -12.22 -2.89
N ARG A 277 -4.22 -11.20 -2.04
CA ARG A 277 -5.04 -10.01 -2.31
C ARG A 277 -4.37 -9.08 -3.32
N LEU A 278 -3.07 -8.87 -3.19
CA LEU A 278 -2.25 -8.14 -4.15
C LEU A 278 -2.41 -8.74 -5.56
N SER A 279 -2.23 -10.06 -5.70
CA SER A 279 -2.40 -10.76 -6.97
C SER A 279 -3.83 -10.71 -7.52
N ARG A 280 -4.84 -10.48 -6.66
CA ARG A 280 -6.25 -10.39 -7.08
C ARG A 280 -6.67 -8.98 -7.47
N PHE A 281 -6.07 -7.95 -6.87
CA PHE A 281 -6.52 -6.56 -6.99
C PHE A 281 -5.58 -5.66 -7.78
N SER A 282 -4.43 -6.18 -8.19
CA SER A 282 -3.42 -5.43 -8.93
C SER A 282 -2.98 -6.20 -10.17
N ASP A 283 -3.01 -5.55 -11.33
CA ASP A 283 -2.46 -6.13 -12.57
C ASP A 283 -0.93 -6.13 -12.55
N ILE A 284 -0.34 -5.05 -12.01
CA ILE A 284 1.10 -4.87 -11.84
C ILE A 284 1.37 -4.35 -10.44
N TYR A 285 2.54 -4.62 -9.88
CA TYR A 285 2.95 -4.04 -8.61
C TYR A 285 4.45 -3.74 -8.63
N MET A 286 4.86 -2.70 -7.90
CA MET A 286 6.24 -2.21 -7.89
C MET A 286 6.58 -1.59 -6.55
N ALA A 287 7.87 -1.48 -6.23
CA ALA A 287 8.32 -0.87 -4.99
C ALA A 287 8.13 0.66 -4.98
N SER A 288 8.27 1.30 -6.15
CA SER A 288 8.14 2.74 -6.31
C SER A 288 7.72 3.08 -7.74
N LEU A 289 7.14 4.27 -7.93
CA LEU A 289 6.79 4.80 -9.25
C LEU A 289 8.02 4.95 -10.17
N SER A 290 9.21 5.14 -9.60
CA SER A 290 10.45 5.25 -10.37
C SER A 290 10.80 4.01 -11.18
N CYS A 291 10.22 2.84 -10.85
CA CYS A 291 10.36 1.64 -11.66
C CYS A 291 9.84 1.82 -13.10
N LEU A 292 8.99 2.82 -13.38
CA LEU A 292 8.51 3.15 -14.73
C LEU A 292 9.55 3.86 -15.61
N LEU A 293 10.67 4.29 -15.04
CA LEU A 293 11.77 4.90 -15.80
C LEU A 293 12.67 3.86 -16.47
N ASN A 294 12.66 2.62 -15.98
CA ASN A 294 13.41 1.50 -16.54
C ASN A 294 12.62 0.78 -17.62
#